data_AF-A0A011PAH0-F1
#
_entry.id   AF-A0A011PAH0-F1
#
_cell.length_a   1.000
_cell.length_b   1.000
_cell.length_c   1.000
_cell.angle_alpha   90.00
_cell.angle_beta   90.00
_cell.angle_gamma   90.00
#
_symmetry.space_group_name_H-M   'P 1'
#
loop_
_entity.id
_entity.type
_entity.pdbx_description
1 polymer ?
#
loop_
_entity_poly.entity_id
_entity_poly.type
_entity_poly.pdbx_seq_one_letter_code
_entity_poly.pdbx_strand_id
1 'polypeptide(L)'
;MAATENPLLRLKQSAGLLEESGGEDGLQRLAEATARIMDSERCSLMLCSENEHSQLRWRVCASFGPLPERAYLEEVSAGEGIAGRVAASGDALLVADIDRSEFASCARRANDPGKSLLSAPVRHAGAVIGVLNVSAHRAGRVFDIDDLRLLEVVSLLVGKAIQIRQLQGLLNSRFAQLALLELAEKDLGQALASPLPNPDQVARIIARSFYKEMNRVGLGPRQIVNAASEIIEQLSGSLVRHSRRLEGWSGRRRMRPMRPMRRSPGRHCDRCDAPASTPVAVRALAGAGSSVHLRATAAAGSVMPWLESIGLILLLLVGWFWFDGFQSRAAAMRAARAACAADGLLLLDDTVALASVRLGRDDEGRLRLRRTYDFEYSDTGDNRRTAQLTLLGDQLIRSR
;
A
#
# COMPACT_ATOMS: atom_id res chain seq x y z
N MET A 1 8.83 -3.34 44.18
CA MET A 1 9.78 -2.68 43.26
C MET A 1 9.41 -3.09 41.85
N ALA A 2 8.63 -2.26 41.15
CA ALA A 2 8.17 -2.54 39.79
C ALA A 2 9.34 -2.31 38.83
N ALA A 3 9.73 -3.36 38.11
CA ALA A 3 10.74 -3.26 37.06
C ALA A 3 10.23 -2.31 35.97
N THR A 4 10.93 -1.20 35.78
CA THR A 4 10.67 -0.26 34.69
C THR A 4 11.04 -0.95 33.37
N GLU A 5 10.06 -1.60 32.75
CA GLU A 5 10.24 -2.16 31.41
C GLU A 5 10.63 -1.03 30.45
N ASN A 6 11.74 -1.23 29.75
CA ASN A 6 12.28 -0.23 28.84
C ASN A 6 11.26 0.04 27.70
N PRO A 7 10.86 1.31 27.47
CA PRO A 7 9.88 1.65 26.43
C PRO A 7 10.32 1.20 25.03
N LEU A 8 11.62 1.11 24.76
CA LEU A 8 12.15 0.54 23.51
C LEU A 8 11.93 -0.97 23.40
N LEU A 9 11.93 -1.69 24.53
CA LEU A 9 11.66 -3.12 24.56
C LEU A 9 10.18 -3.39 24.28
N ARG A 10 9.28 -2.55 24.82
CA ARG A 10 7.85 -2.57 24.48
C ARG A 10 7.65 -2.28 23.00
N LEU A 11 8.27 -1.23 22.47
CA LEU A 11 8.17 -0.85 21.06
C LEU A 11 8.64 -1.99 20.14
N LYS A 12 9.77 -2.63 20.47
CA LYS A 12 10.34 -3.77 19.71
C LYS A 12 9.46 -5.01 19.77
N GLN A 13 8.89 -5.34 20.93
CA GLN A 13 7.94 -6.45 21.05
C GLN A 13 6.64 -6.17 20.29
N SER A 14 6.18 -4.91 20.27
CA SER A 14 4.99 -4.51 19.51
C SER A 14 5.22 -4.39 18.01
N ALA A 15 6.43 -4.10 17.54
CA ALA A 15 6.74 -4.07 16.10
C ALA A 15 6.49 -5.45 15.45
N GLY A 16 6.85 -6.54 16.14
CA GLY A 16 6.56 -7.90 15.68
C GLY A 16 5.05 -8.20 15.60
N LEU A 17 4.25 -7.65 16.53
CA LEU A 17 2.78 -7.79 16.51
C LEU A 17 2.13 -7.03 15.34
N LEU A 18 2.75 -5.94 14.87
CA LEU A 18 2.25 -5.16 13.73
C LEU A 18 2.61 -5.83 12.38
N GLU A 19 3.68 -6.62 12.32
CA GLU A 19 4.13 -7.33 11.10
C GLU A 19 3.34 -8.61 10.78
N GLU A 20 2.77 -9.30 11.78
CA GLU A 20 2.00 -10.55 11.59
C GLU A 20 0.52 -10.36 11.16
N SER A 21 0.12 -9.15 10.77
CA SER A 21 -1.30 -8.77 10.55
C SER A 21 -1.90 -9.14 9.18
N GLY A 22 -1.41 -10.20 8.53
CA GLY A 22 -1.79 -10.61 7.16
C GLY A 22 -3.19 -11.21 6.95
N GLY A 23 -4.05 -11.34 7.97
CA GLY A 23 -5.41 -11.91 7.87
C GLY A 23 -6.53 -10.86 7.74
N GLU A 24 -7.79 -11.26 7.46
CA GLU A 24 -8.93 -10.33 7.34
C GLU A 24 -9.08 -9.38 8.56
N ASP A 25 -8.69 -9.83 9.75
CA ASP A 25 -8.71 -9.07 11.03
C ASP A 25 -7.50 -8.14 11.28
N GLY A 26 -6.68 -7.86 10.27
CA GLY A 26 -5.43 -7.12 10.45
C GLY A 26 -5.61 -5.74 11.12
N LEU A 27 -6.59 -4.94 10.68
CA LEU A 27 -6.87 -3.63 11.27
C LEU A 27 -7.32 -3.72 12.73
N GLN A 28 -8.07 -4.77 13.08
CA GLN A 28 -8.52 -5.03 14.45
C GLN A 28 -7.33 -5.30 15.37
N ARG A 29 -6.35 -6.08 14.90
CA ARG A 29 -5.10 -6.32 15.63
C ARG A 29 -4.27 -5.05 15.81
N LEU A 30 -4.25 -4.14 14.82
CA LEU A 30 -3.56 -2.85 14.95
C LEU A 30 -4.19 -1.99 16.07
N ALA A 31 -5.53 -1.94 16.13
CA ALA A 31 -6.25 -1.21 17.18
C ALA A 31 -6.00 -1.84 18.57
N GLU A 32 -6.01 -3.17 18.67
CA GLU A 32 -5.71 -3.89 19.90
C GLU A 32 -4.26 -3.71 20.35
N ALA A 33 -3.29 -3.85 19.44
CA ALA A 33 -1.88 -3.63 19.73
C ALA A 33 -1.63 -2.19 20.21
N THR A 34 -2.25 -1.21 19.55
CA THR A 34 -2.18 0.21 19.97
C THR A 34 -2.72 0.38 21.39
N ALA A 35 -3.89 -0.18 21.70
CA ALA A 35 -4.47 -0.09 23.05
C ALA A 35 -3.54 -0.70 24.11
N ARG A 36 -2.89 -1.85 23.81
CA ARG A 36 -1.95 -2.51 24.73
C ARG A 36 -0.68 -1.68 24.94
N ILE A 37 -0.10 -1.11 23.87
CA ILE A 37 1.11 -0.27 23.95
C ILE A 37 0.83 0.97 24.79
N MET A 38 -0.34 1.58 24.61
CA MET A 38 -0.77 2.78 25.31
C MET A 38 -1.36 2.53 26.71
N ASP A 39 -1.35 1.28 27.19
CA ASP A 39 -2.04 0.83 28.42
C ASP A 39 -3.46 1.40 28.56
N SER A 40 -4.22 1.30 27.48
CA SER A 40 -5.55 1.86 27.33
C SER A 40 -6.61 0.77 27.27
N GLU A 41 -7.79 1.06 27.81
CA GLU A 41 -8.96 0.19 27.68
C GLU A 41 -9.63 0.33 26.32
N ARG A 42 -9.40 1.45 25.61
CA ARG A 42 -10.09 1.73 24.35
C ARG A 42 -9.16 2.33 23.31
N CYS A 43 -9.31 1.85 22.09
CA CYS A 43 -8.67 2.39 20.90
C CYS A 43 -9.63 2.28 19.72
N SER A 44 -9.66 3.28 18.84
CA SER A 44 -10.31 3.16 17.53
C SER A 44 -9.38 3.63 16.43
N LEU A 45 -9.42 2.90 15.31
CA LEU A 45 -8.71 3.24 14.09
C LEU A 45 -9.74 3.65 13.05
N MET A 46 -9.60 4.88 12.56
CA MET A 46 -10.39 5.43 11.48
C MET A 46 -9.55 5.48 10.21
N LEU A 47 -10.14 5.14 9.07
CA LEU A 47 -9.48 5.26 7.77
C LEU A 47 -10.25 6.19 6.85
N CYS A 48 -9.49 6.87 6.00
CA CYS A 48 -10.02 7.77 4.99
C CYS A 48 -10.56 6.98 3.80
N SER A 49 -11.74 7.35 3.33
CA SER A 49 -12.32 6.94 2.05
C SER A 49 -12.80 8.18 1.32
N GLU A 50 -12.72 8.18 -0.01
CA GLU A 50 -13.46 9.12 -0.83
C GLU A 50 -14.93 8.70 -0.88
N ASN A 51 -15.84 9.66 -0.78
CA ASN A 51 -17.26 9.46 -1.02
C ASN A 51 -17.61 9.69 -2.50
N GLU A 52 -18.88 9.51 -2.87
CA GLU A 52 -19.38 9.70 -4.25
C GLU A 52 -19.14 11.12 -4.81
N HIS A 53 -18.92 12.11 -3.95
CA HIS A 53 -18.66 13.51 -4.30
C HIS A 53 -17.17 13.89 -4.21
N SER A 54 -16.25 12.90 -4.17
CA SER A 54 -14.80 13.10 -4.03
C SER A 54 -14.37 13.86 -2.77
N GLN A 55 -15.19 13.84 -1.72
CA GLN A 55 -14.84 14.39 -0.42
C GLN A 55 -14.27 13.29 0.49
N LEU A 56 -13.19 13.62 1.19
CA LEU A 56 -12.54 12.71 2.13
C LEU A 56 -13.39 12.57 3.41
N ARG A 57 -13.71 11.33 3.75
CA ARG A 57 -14.48 10.96 4.94
C ARG A 57 -13.74 9.89 5.72
N TRP A 58 -13.75 10.02 7.05
CA TRP A 58 -13.14 9.05 7.95
C TRP A 58 -14.21 8.22 8.63
N ARG A 59 -14.05 6.89 8.58
CA ARG A 59 -14.95 5.95 9.25
C ARG A 59 -14.15 5.03 10.15
N VAL A 60 -14.75 4.60 11.26
CA VAL A 60 -14.14 3.58 12.13
C VAL A 60 -14.08 2.26 11.35
N CYS A 61 -12.87 1.71 11.21
CA CYS A 61 -12.65 0.43 10.55
C CYS A 61 -12.25 -0.68 11.52
N ALA A 62 -11.77 -0.30 12.71
CA ALA A 62 -11.37 -1.21 13.76
C ALA A 62 -11.42 -0.52 15.12
N SER A 63 -11.64 -1.30 16.18
CA SER A 63 -11.68 -0.75 17.55
C SER A 63 -11.43 -1.82 18.60
N PHE A 64 -10.69 -1.47 19.63
CA PHE A 64 -10.53 -2.25 20.84
C PHE A 64 -11.34 -1.61 21.99
N GLY A 65 -12.01 -2.44 22.77
CA GLY A 65 -12.91 -2.01 23.84
C GLY A 65 -14.28 -1.55 23.34
N PRO A 66 -15.20 -1.18 24.25
CA PRO A 66 -16.56 -0.83 23.88
C PRO A 66 -16.59 0.47 23.06
N LEU A 67 -17.34 0.46 21.96
CA LEU A 67 -17.65 1.62 21.14
C LEU A 67 -19.15 1.58 20.78
N PRO A 68 -19.91 2.69 20.87
CA PRO A 68 -21.33 2.67 20.55
C PRO A 68 -21.55 2.42 19.05
N GLU A 69 -22.58 1.65 18.68
CA GLU A 69 -22.83 1.23 17.28
C GLU A 69 -22.88 2.39 16.28
N ARG A 70 -23.48 3.52 16.68
CA ARG A 70 -23.52 4.76 15.88
C ARG A 70 -22.13 5.20 15.38
N ALA A 71 -21.07 4.96 16.14
CA ALA A 71 -19.72 5.39 15.76
C ALA A 71 -19.15 4.61 14.57
N TYR A 72 -19.66 3.41 14.26
CA TYR A 72 -19.26 2.65 13.06
C TYR A 72 -20.02 3.11 11.81
N LEU A 73 -21.21 3.68 11.98
CA LEU A 73 -22.07 4.18 10.91
C LEU A 73 -21.75 5.63 10.54
N GLU A 74 -21.30 6.41 11.52
CA GLU A 74 -20.91 7.82 11.34
C GLU A 74 -19.66 7.96 10.47
N GLU A 75 -19.74 8.89 9.51
CA GLU A 75 -18.60 9.36 8.74
C GLU A 75 -18.20 10.76 9.22
N VAL A 76 -16.91 10.96 9.49
CA VAL A 76 -16.37 12.23 9.98
C VAL A 76 -15.73 12.99 8.83
N SER A 77 -16.06 14.26 8.70
CA SER A 77 -15.46 15.15 7.69
C SER A 77 -14.17 15.79 8.23
N ALA A 78 -13.29 16.23 7.33
CA ALA A 78 -12.12 17.02 7.73
C ALA A 78 -12.57 18.28 8.51
N GLY A 79 -11.94 18.54 9.66
CA GLY A 79 -12.26 19.65 10.57
C GLY A 79 -13.40 19.39 11.56
N GLU A 80 -14.14 18.28 11.42
CA GLU A 80 -15.29 17.95 12.25
C GLU A 80 -14.89 17.17 13.52
N GLY A 81 -15.23 17.73 14.69
CA GLY A 81 -14.90 17.12 15.98
C GLY A 81 -13.39 16.87 16.15
N ILE A 82 -13.03 15.95 17.05
CA ILE A 82 -11.63 15.67 17.40
C ILE A 82 -10.90 14.98 16.25
N ALA A 83 -11.46 13.88 15.73
CA ALA A 83 -10.81 13.10 14.68
C ALA A 83 -10.72 13.90 13.36
N GLY A 84 -11.76 14.67 13.01
CA GLY A 84 -11.72 15.54 11.83
C GLY A 84 -10.72 16.68 11.98
N ARG A 85 -10.58 17.28 13.19
CA ARG A 85 -9.53 18.27 13.46
C ARG A 85 -8.14 17.69 13.20
N VAL A 86 -7.84 16.52 13.76
CA VAL A 86 -6.55 15.82 13.57
C VAL A 86 -6.36 15.42 12.10
N ALA A 87 -7.41 14.99 11.41
CA ALA A 87 -7.35 14.68 9.99
C ALA A 87 -7.01 15.90 9.12
N ALA A 88 -7.56 17.07 9.46
CA ALA A 88 -7.38 18.31 8.71
C ALA A 88 -6.04 19.00 8.99
N SER A 89 -5.63 19.12 10.26
CA SER A 89 -4.34 19.70 10.61
C SER A 89 -3.19 18.72 10.37
N GLY A 90 -3.44 17.44 10.61
CA GLY A 90 -2.41 16.42 10.71
C GLY A 90 -1.56 16.54 11.98
N ASP A 91 -2.00 17.30 12.98
CA ASP A 91 -1.32 17.42 14.26
C ASP A 91 -2.00 16.52 15.29
N ALA A 92 -1.20 15.84 16.11
CA ALA A 92 -1.73 15.02 17.20
C ALA A 92 -2.32 15.93 18.30
N LEU A 93 -3.37 15.44 18.97
CA LEU A 93 -4.12 16.18 19.97
C LEU A 93 -4.23 15.38 21.27
N LEU A 94 -3.84 16.03 22.37
CA LEU A 94 -4.15 15.59 23.72
C LEU A 94 -5.32 16.40 24.27
N VAL A 95 -6.36 15.70 24.71
CA VAL A 95 -7.47 16.30 25.46
C VAL A 95 -7.40 15.77 26.89
N ALA A 96 -7.02 16.65 27.82
CA ALA A 96 -6.90 16.29 29.24
C ALA A 96 -8.26 16.01 29.89
N ASP A 97 -9.29 16.79 29.53
CA ASP A 97 -10.67 16.61 29.98
C ASP A 97 -11.63 17.05 28.86
N ILE A 98 -12.38 16.09 28.32
CA ILE A 98 -13.31 16.32 27.21
C ILE A 98 -14.40 17.34 27.55
N ASP A 99 -14.91 17.33 28.79
CA ASP A 99 -16.02 18.20 29.21
C ASP A 99 -15.58 19.67 29.33
N ARG A 100 -14.28 19.90 29.50
CA ARG A 100 -13.68 21.24 29.60
C ARG A 100 -13.03 21.71 28.31
N SER A 101 -13.17 20.94 27.23
CA SER A 101 -12.57 21.24 25.93
C SER A 101 -13.58 21.86 24.97
N GLU A 102 -13.08 22.47 23.90
CA GLU A 102 -13.91 22.93 22.77
C GLU A 102 -14.71 21.80 22.11
N PHE A 103 -14.35 20.54 22.37
CA PHE A 103 -14.98 19.35 21.79
C PHE A 103 -16.04 18.72 22.69
N ALA A 104 -16.43 19.38 23.80
CA ALA A 104 -17.43 18.86 24.74
C ALA A 104 -18.76 18.49 24.04
N SER A 105 -19.20 19.27 23.04
CA SER A 105 -20.39 18.98 22.24
C SER A 105 -20.29 17.71 21.38
N CYS A 106 -19.06 17.27 21.09
CA CYS A 106 -18.78 16.07 20.30
C CYS A 106 -18.54 14.83 21.19
N ALA A 107 -18.63 14.96 22.52
CA ALA A 107 -18.35 13.89 23.46
C ALA A 107 -19.37 12.74 23.30
N ARG A 108 -18.90 11.59 22.80
CA ARG A 108 -19.76 10.40 22.62
C ARG A 108 -20.11 9.69 23.93
N ARG A 109 -19.37 9.98 25.01
CA ARG A 109 -19.48 9.33 26.32
C ARG A 109 -19.42 10.35 27.46
N ALA A 110 -20.40 11.24 27.55
CA ALA A 110 -20.45 12.30 28.57
C ALA A 110 -20.45 11.79 30.03
N ASN A 111 -20.84 10.53 30.27
CA ASN A 111 -20.91 9.94 31.61
C ASN A 111 -19.69 9.05 31.96
N ASP A 112 -18.62 9.08 31.15
CA ASP A 112 -17.45 8.25 31.39
C ASP A 112 -16.52 8.87 32.46
N PRO A 113 -16.02 8.07 33.42
CA PRO A 113 -14.95 8.54 34.30
C PRO A 113 -13.66 8.85 33.53
N GLY A 114 -13.40 8.17 32.41
CA GLY A 114 -12.24 8.41 31.54
C GLY A 114 -12.44 9.60 30.61
N LYS A 115 -12.25 10.82 31.12
CA LYS A 115 -12.46 12.08 30.36
C LYS A 115 -11.29 12.48 29.47
N SER A 116 -10.12 11.90 29.70
CA SER A 116 -8.93 12.16 28.90
C SER A 116 -8.84 11.24 27.69
N LEU A 117 -8.38 11.79 26.56
CA LEU A 117 -8.17 11.06 25.33
C LEU A 117 -7.01 11.65 24.53
N LEU A 118 -6.43 10.80 23.67
CA LEU A 118 -5.42 11.14 22.70
C LEU A 118 -5.95 10.85 21.30
N SER A 119 -5.59 11.68 20.33
CA SER A 119 -5.89 11.45 18.93
C SER A 119 -4.66 11.77 18.09
N ALA A 120 -4.24 10.85 17.23
CA ALA A 120 -3.04 11.02 16.40
C ALA A 120 -3.31 10.62 14.95
N PRO A 121 -2.71 11.34 13.99
CA PRO A 121 -2.87 11.05 12.57
C PRO A 121 -2.08 9.79 12.22
N VAL A 122 -2.69 8.91 11.41
CA VAL A 122 -2.01 7.82 10.74
C VAL A 122 -1.57 8.34 9.38
N ARG A 123 -0.26 8.45 9.19
CA ARG A 123 0.33 9.08 8.00
C ARG A 123 1.00 8.06 7.10
N HIS A 124 0.87 8.29 5.79
CA HIS A 124 1.64 7.61 4.77
C HIS A 124 2.01 8.59 3.65
N ALA A 125 3.29 8.57 3.23
CA ALA A 125 3.82 9.44 2.18
C ALA A 125 3.46 10.95 2.32
N GLY A 126 3.37 11.44 3.56
CA GLY A 126 3.00 12.82 3.88
C GLY A 126 1.49 13.10 3.95
N ALA A 127 0.65 12.18 3.48
CA ALA A 127 -0.81 12.27 3.57
C ALA A 127 -1.34 11.64 4.87
N VAL A 128 -2.43 12.19 5.41
CA VAL A 128 -3.16 11.58 6.54
C VAL A 128 -4.16 10.58 5.97
N ILE A 129 -3.87 9.29 6.14
CA ILE A 129 -4.70 8.18 5.63
C ILE A 129 -5.69 7.66 6.68
N GLY A 130 -5.53 8.08 7.93
CA GLY A 130 -6.38 7.64 9.04
C GLY A 130 -6.12 8.41 10.33
N VAL A 131 -6.86 8.06 11.38
CA VAL A 131 -6.75 8.66 12.71
C VAL A 131 -6.86 7.56 13.76
N LEU A 132 -5.95 7.54 14.72
CA LEU A 132 -6.01 6.71 15.92
C LEU A 132 -6.57 7.53 17.08
N ASN A 133 -7.55 6.99 17.80
CA ASN A 133 -8.09 7.59 19.00
C ASN A 133 -7.93 6.63 20.17
N VAL A 134 -7.40 7.11 21.30
CA VAL A 134 -7.14 6.33 22.51
C VAL A 134 -7.79 7.03 23.70
N SER A 135 -8.46 6.28 24.57
CA SER A 135 -9.16 6.84 25.74
C SER A 135 -9.28 5.81 26.86
N ALA A 136 -9.56 6.26 28.09
CA ALA A 136 -9.63 5.40 29.27
C ALA A 136 -8.31 4.66 29.53
N HIS A 137 -7.29 5.41 29.98
CA HIS A 137 -6.05 4.84 30.48
C HIS A 137 -6.37 3.85 31.62
N ARG A 138 -5.78 2.65 31.59
CA ARG A 138 -6.13 1.55 32.51
C ARG A 138 -5.86 1.85 33.99
N ALA A 139 -4.80 2.59 34.27
CA ALA A 139 -4.51 3.14 35.60
C ALA A 139 -5.46 4.27 36.06
N GLY A 140 -6.43 4.70 35.24
CA GLY A 140 -7.38 5.76 35.57
C GLY A 140 -6.82 7.19 35.59
N ARG A 141 -5.58 7.39 35.14
CA ARG A 141 -4.93 8.70 35.07
C ARG A 141 -5.27 9.47 33.79
N VAL A 142 -4.99 10.77 33.80
CA VAL A 142 -5.01 11.63 32.61
C VAL A 142 -3.79 11.32 31.74
N PHE A 143 -3.96 11.30 30.41
CA PHE A 143 -2.84 11.15 29.49
C PHE A 143 -1.97 12.42 29.48
N ASP A 144 -0.67 12.25 29.31
CA ASP A 144 0.29 13.36 29.26
C ASP A 144 0.94 13.49 27.87
N ILE A 145 1.92 14.38 27.76
CA ILE A 145 2.62 14.66 26.51
C ILE A 145 3.52 13.50 26.06
N ASP A 146 4.03 12.69 26.99
CA ASP A 146 4.87 11.54 26.65
C ASP A 146 4.01 10.40 26.12
N ASP A 147 2.78 10.26 26.63
CA ASP A 147 1.78 9.38 26.03
C ASP A 147 1.41 9.83 24.60
N LEU A 148 1.24 11.14 24.37
CA LEU A 148 0.96 11.68 23.03
C LEU A 148 2.11 11.35 22.05
N ARG A 149 3.36 11.58 22.47
CA ARG A 149 4.56 11.26 21.67
C ARG A 149 4.66 9.77 21.37
N LEU A 150 4.35 8.92 22.35
CA LEU A 150 4.31 7.48 22.14
C LEU A 150 3.24 7.11 21.10
N LEU A 151 2.04 7.70 21.19
CA LEU A 151 0.98 7.47 20.23
C LEU A 151 1.35 7.93 18.82
N GLU A 152 2.07 9.05 18.66
CA GLU A 152 2.58 9.51 17.36
C GLU A 152 3.57 8.50 16.75
N VAL A 153 4.46 7.94 17.56
CA VAL A 153 5.37 6.88 17.08
C VAL A 153 4.57 5.64 16.66
N VAL A 154 3.60 5.23 17.47
CA VAL A 154 2.72 4.09 17.15
C VAL A 154 1.91 4.36 15.87
N SER A 155 1.41 5.58 15.67
CA SER A 155 0.61 5.94 14.50
C SER A 155 1.41 5.87 13.19
N LEU A 156 2.71 6.20 13.24
CA LEU A 156 3.63 6.02 12.11
C LEU A 156 3.83 4.53 11.77
N LEU A 157 3.96 3.67 12.79
CA LEU A 157 4.09 2.22 12.59
C LEU A 157 2.81 1.61 12.03
N VAL A 158 1.64 2.02 12.54
CA VAL A 158 0.33 1.61 12.03
C VAL A 158 0.17 2.04 10.57
N GLY A 159 0.58 3.27 10.21
CA GLY A 159 0.56 3.74 8.82
C GLY A 159 1.38 2.85 7.88
N LYS A 160 2.58 2.43 8.31
CA LYS A 160 3.41 1.47 7.56
C LYS A 160 2.74 0.10 7.44
N ALA A 161 2.17 -0.43 8.52
CA ALA A 161 1.53 -1.74 8.53
C ALA A 161 0.33 -1.79 7.57
N ILE A 162 -0.48 -0.72 7.54
CA ILE A 162 -1.61 -0.60 6.60
C ILE A 162 -1.14 -0.60 5.15
N GLN A 163 -0.05 0.14 4.85
CA GLN A 163 0.50 0.17 3.51
C GLN A 163 1.00 -1.21 3.05
N ILE A 164 1.74 -1.91 3.91
CA ILE A 164 2.26 -3.26 3.62
C ILE A 164 1.08 -4.18 3.30
N ARG A 165 0.02 -4.13 4.10
CA ARG A 165 -1.20 -4.91 3.87
C ARG A 165 -1.87 -4.58 2.53
N GLN A 166 -2.04 -3.30 2.20
CA GLN A 166 -2.63 -2.88 0.93
C GLN A 166 -1.82 -3.42 -0.26
N LEU A 167 -0.49 -3.32 -0.18
CA LEU A 167 0.41 -3.83 -1.22
C LEU A 167 0.31 -5.36 -1.35
N GLN A 168 0.32 -6.09 -0.24
CA GLN A 168 0.13 -7.54 -0.22
C GLN A 168 -1.23 -7.94 -0.80
N GLY A 169 -2.29 -7.20 -0.48
CA GLY A 169 -3.63 -7.44 -1.05
C GLY A 169 -3.67 -7.27 -2.57
N LEU A 170 -3.04 -6.22 -3.10
CA LEU A 170 -2.92 -5.99 -4.54
C LEU A 170 -2.11 -7.09 -5.23
N LEU A 171 -0.97 -7.47 -4.64
CA LEU A 171 -0.12 -8.54 -5.17
C LEU A 171 -0.87 -9.88 -5.18
N ASN A 172 -1.48 -10.28 -4.06
CA ASN A 172 -2.24 -11.52 -3.98
C ASN A 172 -3.40 -11.55 -4.97
N SER A 173 -4.10 -10.44 -5.16
CA SER A 173 -5.18 -10.33 -6.15
C SER A 173 -4.66 -10.51 -7.58
N ARG A 174 -3.55 -9.84 -7.94
CA ARG A 174 -2.95 -9.97 -9.29
C ARG A 174 -2.34 -11.34 -9.54
N PHE A 175 -1.67 -11.92 -8.56
CA PHE A 175 -1.18 -13.29 -8.65
C PHE A 175 -2.33 -14.29 -8.76
N ALA A 176 -3.41 -14.15 -7.99
CA ALA A 176 -4.60 -15.00 -8.13
C ALA A 176 -5.21 -14.87 -9.53
N GLN A 177 -5.29 -13.66 -10.08
CA GLN A 177 -5.74 -13.43 -11.46
C GLN A 177 -4.83 -14.10 -12.50
N LEU A 178 -3.50 -13.95 -12.37
CA LEU A 178 -2.54 -14.57 -13.30
C LEU A 178 -2.52 -16.09 -13.17
N ALA A 179 -2.60 -16.63 -11.96
CA ALA A 179 -2.68 -18.07 -11.72
C ALA A 179 -3.97 -18.67 -12.32
N LEU A 180 -5.08 -17.94 -12.22
CA LEU A 180 -6.34 -18.33 -12.87
C LEU A 180 -6.22 -18.31 -14.40
N LEU A 181 -5.54 -17.31 -14.96
CA LEU A 181 -5.25 -17.24 -16.39
C LEU A 181 -4.33 -18.37 -16.84
N GLU A 182 -3.28 -18.69 -16.09
CA GLU A 182 -2.35 -19.78 -16.41
C GLU A 182 -3.05 -21.15 -16.35
N LEU A 183 -3.96 -21.35 -15.38
CA LEU A 183 -4.79 -22.55 -15.30
C LEU A 183 -5.73 -22.65 -16.51
N ALA A 184 -6.36 -21.54 -16.88
CA ALA A 184 -7.22 -21.46 -18.06
C ALA A 184 -6.41 -21.70 -19.35
N GLU A 185 -5.20 -21.17 -19.48
CA GLU A 185 -4.31 -21.43 -20.62
C GLU A 185 -3.81 -22.87 -20.67
N LYS A 186 -3.56 -23.53 -19.55
CA LYS A 186 -3.15 -24.94 -19.52
C LYS A 186 -4.30 -25.87 -19.90
N ASP A 187 -5.50 -25.62 -19.41
CA ASP A 187 -6.70 -26.38 -19.79
C ASP A 187 -7.11 -26.09 -21.25
N LEU A 188 -6.98 -24.83 -21.69
CA LEU A 188 -7.22 -24.43 -23.08
C LEU A 188 -6.12 -24.98 -24.01
N GLY A 189 -4.86 -25.01 -23.57
CA GLY A 189 -3.73 -25.55 -24.31
C GLY A 189 -3.79 -27.07 -24.47
N GLN A 190 -4.30 -27.78 -23.47
CA GLN A 190 -4.63 -29.21 -23.58
C GLN A 190 -5.87 -29.45 -24.47
N ALA A 191 -6.85 -28.54 -24.47
CA ALA A 191 -8.03 -28.62 -25.35
C ALA A 191 -7.74 -28.21 -26.81
N LEU A 192 -6.76 -27.33 -27.05
CA LEU A 192 -6.32 -26.86 -28.37
C LEU A 192 -5.27 -27.77 -29.01
N ALA A 193 -4.72 -28.75 -28.28
CA ALA A 193 -3.85 -29.80 -28.80
C ALA A 193 -4.61 -30.91 -29.58
N SER A 194 -5.91 -30.74 -29.83
CA SER A 194 -6.71 -31.60 -30.72
C SER A 194 -7.61 -30.75 -31.63
N PRO A 195 -7.97 -31.25 -32.82
CA PRO A 195 -8.52 -30.44 -33.90
C PRO A 195 -9.81 -29.74 -33.48
N LEU A 196 -9.77 -28.40 -33.47
CA LEU A 196 -10.81 -27.40 -33.14
C LEU A 196 -12.08 -27.97 -32.45
N PRO A 197 -12.28 -27.75 -31.14
CA PRO A 197 -13.47 -28.23 -30.46
C PRO A 197 -14.72 -27.51 -30.95
N ASN A 198 -15.74 -28.31 -31.32
CA ASN A 198 -17.10 -27.84 -31.60
C ASN A 198 -17.58 -26.94 -30.44
N PRO A 199 -18.20 -25.76 -30.69
CA PRO A 199 -18.68 -24.85 -29.64
C PRO A 199 -19.51 -25.53 -28.54
N ASP A 200 -20.25 -26.60 -28.85
CA ASP A 200 -21.00 -27.38 -27.86
C ASP A 200 -20.12 -28.18 -26.88
N GLN A 201 -18.90 -28.53 -27.31
CA GLN A 201 -17.92 -29.22 -26.48
C GLN A 201 -17.25 -28.23 -25.52
N VAL A 202 -16.95 -27.01 -25.98
CA VAL A 202 -16.43 -25.94 -25.14
C VAL A 202 -17.45 -25.54 -24.07
N ALA A 203 -18.72 -25.37 -24.45
CA ALA A 203 -19.79 -25.07 -23.49
C ALA A 203 -19.92 -26.15 -22.40
N ARG A 204 -19.82 -27.43 -22.77
CA ARG A 204 -19.83 -28.55 -21.82
C ARG A 204 -18.64 -28.56 -20.88
N ILE A 205 -17.45 -28.22 -21.37
CA ILE A 205 -16.24 -28.14 -20.54
C ILE A 205 -16.39 -27.03 -19.51
N ILE A 206 -16.83 -25.84 -19.93
CA ILE A 206 -17.08 -24.70 -19.04
C ILE A 206 -18.11 -25.08 -17.96
N ALA A 207 -19.25 -25.65 -18.35
CA ALA A 207 -20.30 -26.03 -17.41
C ALA A 207 -19.83 -27.08 -16.38
N ARG A 208 -19.04 -28.08 -16.81
CA ARG A 208 -18.50 -29.11 -15.90
C ARG A 208 -17.45 -28.55 -14.95
N SER A 209 -16.58 -27.66 -15.42
CA SER A 209 -15.56 -27.03 -14.58
C SER A 209 -16.21 -26.14 -13.51
N PHE A 210 -17.20 -25.35 -13.92
CA PHE A 210 -17.96 -24.49 -13.02
C PHE A 210 -18.70 -25.28 -11.93
N TYR A 211 -19.37 -26.38 -12.31
CA TYR A 211 -20.04 -27.27 -11.35
C TYR A 211 -19.08 -27.87 -10.31
N LYS A 212 -17.90 -28.31 -10.76
CA LYS A 212 -16.89 -28.91 -9.89
C LYS A 212 -16.35 -27.92 -8.86
N GLU A 213 -16.13 -26.67 -9.27
CA GLU A 213 -15.59 -25.64 -8.39
C GLU A 213 -16.63 -25.17 -7.36
N MET A 214 -17.90 -24.99 -7.74
CA MET A 214 -18.95 -24.65 -6.77
C MET A 214 -19.10 -25.75 -5.69
N ASN A 215 -19.02 -27.01 -6.10
CA ASN A 215 -19.05 -28.14 -5.16
C ASN A 215 -17.82 -28.15 -4.23
N ARG A 216 -16.65 -27.69 -4.71
CA ARG A 216 -15.42 -27.57 -3.91
C ARG A 216 -15.51 -26.49 -2.84
N VAL A 217 -16.23 -25.40 -3.11
CA VAL A 217 -16.49 -24.31 -2.16
C VAL A 217 -17.60 -24.68 -1.15
N GLY A 218 -18.13 -25.91 -1.22
CA GLY A 218 -19.12 -26.42 -0.27
C GLY A 218 -20.56 -26.06 -0.61
N LEU A 219 -20.82 -25.54 -1.82
CA LEU A 219 -22.19 -25.30 -2.28
C LEU A 219 -22.88 -26.64 -2.56
N GLY A 220 -24.01 -26.86 -1.90
CA GLY A 220 -24.83 -28.03 -2.11
C GLY A 220 -25.58 -27.97 -3.46
N PRO A 221 -26.03 -29.12 -4.01
CA PRO A 221 -26.65 -29.18 -5.33
C PRO A 221 -27.82 -28.20 -5.53
N ARG A 222 -28.62 -27.93 -4.49
CA ARG A 222 -29.74 -26.98 -4.55
C ARG A 222 -29.28 -25.53 -4.73
N GLN A 223 -28.20 -25.14 -4.06
CA GLN A 223 -27.64 -23.77 -4.15
C GLN A 223 -26.99 -23.55 -5.51
N ILE A 224 -26.33 -24.59 -6.04
CA ILE A 224 -25.74 -24.59 -7.38
C ILE A 224 -26.82 -24.41 -8.45
N VAL A 225 -27.93 -25.14 -8.36
CA VAL A 225 -29.04 -25.00 -9.30
C VAL A 225 -29.67 -23.61 -9.21
N ASN A 226 -29.85 -23.05 -8.02
CA ASN A 226 -30.38 -21.70 -7.87
C ASN A 226 -29.45 -20.64 -8.47
N ALA A 227 -28.15 -20.74 -8.22
CA ALA A 227 -27.16 -19.83 -8.79
C ALA A 227 -27.09 -19.95 -10.33
N ALA A 228 -27.16 -21.18 -10.86
CA ALA A 228 -27.20 -21.39 -12.30
C ALA A 228 -28.47 -20.83 -12.94
N SER A 229 -29.63 -20.99 -12.30
CA SER A 229 -30.90 -20.43 -12.76
C SER A 229 -30.86 -18.90 -12.81
N GLU A 230 -30.29 -18.26 -11.79
CA GLU A 230 -30.10 -16.79 -11.76
C GLU A 230 -29.19 -16.32 -12.92
N ILE A 231 -28.10 -17.04 -13.18
CA ILE A 231 -27.20 -16.74 -14.31
C ILE A 231 -27.93 -16.89 -15.65
N ILE A 232 -28.75 -17.94 -15.81
CA ILE A 232 -29.55 -18.15 -17.02
C ILE A 232 -30.57 -17.02 -17.19
N GLU A 233 -31.18 -16.55 -16.11
CA GLU A 233 -32.12 -15.41 -16.13
C GLU A 233 -31.41 -14.10 -16.56
N GLN A 234 -30.21 -13.84 -16.04
CA GLN A 234 -29.40 -12.69 -16.46
C GLN A 234 -28.96 -12.77 -17.94
N LEU A 235 -28.56 -13.97 -18.39
CA LEU A 235 -28.11 -14.19 -19.77
C LEU A 235 -29.27 -14.13 -20.77
N SER A 236 -30.42 -14.73 -20.44
CA SER A 236 -31.63 -14.65 -21.26
C SER A 236 -32.18 -13.22 -21.33
N GLY A 237 -32.14 -12.47 -20.21
CA GLY A 237 -32.43 -11.04 -20.17
C GLY A 237 -31.47 -10.19 -21.01
N SER A 238 -30.22 -10.61 -21.20
CA SER A 238 -29.25 -9.96 -22.08
C SER A 238 -29.48 -10.29 -23.56
N LEU A 239 -29.81 -11.55 -23.88
CA LEU A 239 -30.08 -12.01 -25.25
C LEU A 239 -31.35 -11.38 -25.84
N VAL A 240 -32.42 -11.21 -25.04
CA VAL A 240 -33.65 -10.50 -25.47
C VAL A 240 -33.39 -9.01 -25.74
N ARG A 241 -32.42 -8.40 -25.05
CA ARG A 241 -31.99 -7.01 -25.30
C ARG A 241 -31.09 -6.89 -26.54
N HIS A 242 -30.29 -7.91 -26.85
CA HIS A 242 -29.42 -7.92 -28.01
C HIS A 242 -30.14 -8.27 -29.32
N SER A 243 -31.12 -9.17 -29.29
CA SER A 243 -31.92 -9.51 -30.49
C SER A 243 -32.71 -8.30 -31.01
N ARG A 244 -33.30 -7.49 -30.11
CA ARG A 244 -34.00 -6.24 -30.47
C ARG A 244 -33.07 -5.17 -31.08
N ARG A 245 -31.77 -5.16 -30.76
CA ARG A 245 -30.79 -4.26 -31.41
C ARG A 245 -30.40 -4.75 -32.81
N LEU A 246 -30.40 -6.06 -33.04
CA LEU A 246 -30.00 -6.65 -34.32
C LEU A 246 -31.12 -6.54 -35.38
N GLU A 247 -32.39 -6.60 -35.00
CA GLU A 247 -33.51 -6.37 -35.93
C GLU A 247 -33.56 -4.91 -36.44
N GLY A 248 -33.07 -3.94 -35.65
CA GLY A 248 -32.97 -2.53 -36.06
C GLY A 248 -31.83 -2.23 -37.05
N TRP A 249 -30.90 -3.17 -37.28
CA TRP A 249 -29.69 -2.98 -38.10
C TRP A 249 -29.68 -3.76 -39.42
N SER A 250 -30.67 -4.61 -39.70
CA SER A 250 -30.76 -5.37 -40.96
C SER A 250 -31.29 -4.56 -42.16
N GLY A 251 -31.73 -3.31 -41.95
CA GLY A 251 -32.35 -2.48 -42.99
C GLY A 251 -31.42 -1.71 -43.93
N ARG A 252 -30.08 -1.72 -43.75
CA ARG A 252 -29.22 -0.88 -44.61
C ARG A 252 -27.76 -1.32 -44.66
N ARG A 253 -27.42 -2.15 -45.66
CA ARG A 253 -26.37 -1.88 -46.68
C ARG A 253 -26.00 -3.16 -47.45
N ARG A 254 -26.22 -3.09 -48.78
CA ARG A 254 -25.58 -3.94 -49.79
C ARG A 254 -24.15 -3.42 -50.04
N MET A 255 -23.17 -4.30 -50.15
CA MET A 255 -21.98 -4.21 -51.03
C MET A 255 -21.24 -5.57 -50.98
N ARG A 256 -21.33 -6.38 -52.03
CA ARG A 256 -20.39 -6.62 -53.16
C ARG A 256 -19.13 -7.45 -52.80
N PRO A 257 -18.87 -8.59 -53.49
CA PRO A 257 -17.84 -9.56 -53.10
C PRO A 257 -16.45 -9.28 -53.72
N MET A 258 -15.38 -9.58 -52.98
CA MET A 258 -13.99 -9.64 -53.48
C MET A 258 -13.57 -11.09 -53.78
N ARG A 259 -12.72 -11.24 -54.80
CA ARG A 259 -12.20 -12.51 -55.37
C ARG A 259 -11.03 -13.10 -54.56
N PRO A 260 -10.77 -14.42 -54.69
CA PRO A 260 -9.74 -15.12 -53.90
C PRO A 260 -8.37 -15.12 -54.58
N MET A 261 -7.30 -15.18 -53.78
CA MET A 261 -5.92 -15.34 -54.24
C MET A 261 -5.31 -16.65 -53.72
N ARG A 262 -4.56 -17.32 -54.60
CA ARG A 262 -4.09 -18.72 -54.56
C ARG A 262 -2.95 -19.01 -53.57
N ARG A 263 -2.93 -20.27 -53.11
CA ARG A 263 -1.84 -20.97 -52.38
C ARG A 263 -0.68 -21.39 -53.30
N SER A 264 0.50 -21.60 -52.71
CA SER A 264 1.44 -22.70 -53.05
C SER A 264 2.57 -22.86 -51.98
N PRO A 265 3.26 -24.03 -51.90
CA PRO A 265 3.69 -24.62 -50.62
C PRO A 265 5.20 -24.92 -50.46
N GLY A 266 5.59 -25.19 -49.20
CA GLY A 266 6.50 -26.29 -48.83
C GLY A 266 8.00 -25.99 -48.64
N ARG A 267 8.54 -26.32 -47.46
CA ARG A 267 9.66 -27.29 -47.33
C ARG A 267 9.96 -27.70 -45.87
N HIS A 268 10.12 -29.01 -45.71
CA HIS A 268 10.65 -29.78 -44.58
C HIS A 268 12.13 -29.48 -44.30
N CYS A 269 12.57 -29.72 -43.06
CA CYS A 269 13.89 -30.27 -42.80
C CYS A 269 13.83 -31.17 -41.56
N ASP A 270 14.29 -32.41 -41.74
CA ASP A 270 14.47 -33.43 -40.73
C ASP A 270 15.85 -33.30 -40.06
N ARG A 271 15.90 -33.78 -38.80
CA ARG A 271 16.94 -34.65 -38.23
C ARG A 271 18.14 -34.08 -37.45
N CYS A 272 18.40 -34.84 -36.36
CA CYS A 272 19.67 -35.22 -35.71
C CYS A 272 19.78 -34.65 -34.27
N ASP A 273 19.38 -35.40 -33.25
CA ASP A 273 20.05 -36.57 -32.60
C ASP A 273 21.08 -36.16 -31.53
N ALA A 274 20.75 -36.55 -30.29
CA ALA A 274 21.59 -36.54 -29.10
C ALA A 274 22.49 -37.79 -29.03
N PRO A 275 23.55 -37.79 -28.20
CA PRO A 275 23.56 -38.67 -27.02
C PRO A 275 24.29 -38.05 -25.79
N ALA A 276 23.76 -38.22 -24.56
CA ALA A 276 24.06 -39.26 -23.55
C ALA A 276 25.22 -38.96 -22.58
N SER A 277 24.82 -38.68 -21.32
CA SER A 277 25.36 -39.12 -20.01
C SER A 277 26.84 -39.50 -19.82
N THR A 278 27.46 -38.95 -18.77
CA THR A 278 28.15 -39.72 -17.70
C THR A 278 28.42 -38.84 -16.47
N PRO A 279 28.39 -39.39 -15.23
CA PRO A 279 28.56 -38.64 -13.98
C PRO A 279 30.00 -38.71 -13.45
N VAL A 280 30.44 -37.67 -12.71
CA VAL A 280 31.69 -37.72 -11.92
C VAL A 280 31.40 -37.48 -10.45
N ALA A 281 32.02 -38.34 -9.65
CA ALA A 281 31.74 -38.63 -8.26
C ALA A 281 32.28 -37.61 -7.26
N VAL A 282 31.54 -37.52 -6.16
CA VAL A 282 31.91 -36.94 -4.87
C VAL A 282 33.04 -37.77 -4.25
N ARG A 283 34.08 -37.10 -3.72
CA ARG A 283 35.07 -37.72 -2.83
C ARG A 283 35.24 -36.87 -1.58
N ALA A 284 34.68 -37.37 -0.49
CA ALA A 284 34.93 -36.93 0.86
C ALA A 284 36.33 -37.39 1.31
N LEU A 285 37.03 -36.52 2.04
CA LEU A 285 38.16 -36.90 2.89
C LEU A 285 37.89 -36.39 4.30
N ALA A 286 37.58 -37.33 5.18
CA ALA A 286 37.74 -37.20 6.62
C ALA A 286 39.22 -37.37 6.98
N GLY A 287 39.68 -36.70 8.05
CA GLY A 287 40.96 -37.09 8.64
C GLY A 287 41.56 -36.10 9.63
N ALA A 288 41.43 -36.46 10.91
CA ALA A 288 42.37 -36.26 12.01
C ALA A 288 42.49 -34.86 12.65
N GLY A 289 42.09 -34.83 13.92
CA GLY A 289 42.43 -33.75 14.85
C GLY A 289 43.85 -33.86 15.39
N SER A 290 44.29 -32.79 16.03
CA SER A 290 45.15 -32.83 17.21
C SER A 290 45.08 -31.51 17.95
N SER A 291 45.15 -31.65 19.26
CA SER A 291 44.92 -30.71 20.33
C SER A 291 46.12 -29.80 20.63
N VAL A 292 45.78 -28.59 21.09
CA VAL A 292 46.45 -27.77 22.13
C VAL A 292 47.79 -27.11 21.76
N HIS A 293 47.79 -25.76 21.78
CA HIS A 293 48.70 -24.98 22.63
C HIS A 293 48.11 -23.57 22.88
N LEU A 294 47.83 -23.27 24.16
CA LEU A 294 47.59 -21.90 24.63
C LEU A 294 48.88 -21.07 24.49
N ARG A 295 48.78 -19.93 23.83
CA ARG A 295 49.68 -18.79 24.04
C ARG A 295 48.87 -17.50 24.05
N ALA A 296 48.74 -16.95 25.26
CA ALA A 296 48.36 -15.57 25.48
C ALA A 296 49.38 -14.67 24.77
N THR A 297 48.91 -13.84 23.84
CA THR A 297 49.64 -12.68 23.34
C THR A 297 48.79 -11.45 23.60
N ALA A 298 49.38 -10.53 24.35
CA ALA A 298 48.79 -9.27 24.77
C ALA A 298 48.33 -8.46 23.55
N ALA A 299 47.04 -8.11 23.50
CA ALA A 299 46.52 -7.16 22.54
C ALA A 299 46.92 -5.74 22.96
N ALA A 300 47.80 -5.17 22.14
CA ALA A 300 47.93 -3.79 21.72
C ALA A 300 47.04 -2.74 22.44
N GLY A 301 47.69 -1.66 22.88
CA GLY A 301 47.02 -0.45 23.34
C GLY A 301 46.02 0.08 22.32
N SER A 302 44.80 0.33 22.81
CA SER A 302 43.67 0.88 22.06
C SER A 302 43.86 2.37 21.77
N VAL A 303 44.67 2.68 20.77
CA VAL A 303 44.49 3.93 20.02
C VAL A 303 43.41 3.64 18.97
N MET A 304 42.14 3.98 19.23
CA MET A 304 41.13 4.44 18.23
C MET A 304 39.66 4.34 18.72
N PRO A 305 39.09 5.39 19.34
CA PRO A 305 37.64 5.61 19.41
C PRO A 305 37.10 6.55 18.31
N TRP A 306 37.98 7.15 17.51
CA TRP A 306 37.62 8.18 16.52
C TRP A 306 37.09 7.60 15.19
N LEU A 307 37.51 6.40 14.79
CA LEU A 307 37.02 5.75 13.56
C LEU A 307 35.54 5.35 13.67
N GLU A 308 35.11 4.82 14.82
CA GLU A 308 33.70 4.49 15.08
C GLU A 308 32.85 5.76 15.11
N SER A 309 33.38 6.82 15.72
CA SER A 309 32.74 8.14 15.74
C SER A 309 32.60 8.72 14.32
N ILE A 310 33.64 8.60 13.48
CA ILE A 310 33.59 9.01 12.06
C ILE A 310 32.55 8.19 11.29
N GLY A 311 32.49 6.88 11.53
CA GLY A 311 31.49 6.00 10.91
C GLY A 311 30.06 6.39 11.26
N LEU A 312 29.79 6.69 12.54
CA LEU A 312 28.48 7.16 13.00
C LEU A 312 28.13 8.54 12.43
N ILE A 313 29.08 9.47 12.37
CA ILE A 313 28.87 10.79 11.76
C ILE A 313 28.57 10.66 10.27
N LEU A 314 29.30 9.81 9.54
CA LEU A 314 29.01 9.52 8.13
C LEU A 314 27.61 8.93 7.93
N LEU A 315 27.21 7.99 8.79
CA LEU A 315 25.89 7.36 8.71
C LEU A 315 24.76 8.35 9.00
N LEU A 316 24.95 9.24 9.98
CA LEU A 316 24.03 10.34 10.26
C LEU A 316 23.97 11.37 9.12
N LEU A 317 25.10 11.71 8.50
CA LEU A 317 25.16 12.61 7.35
C LEU A 317 24.47 12.03 6.11
N VAL A 318 24.67 10.74 5.84
CA VAL A 318 23.97 10.03 4.77
C VAL A 318 22.46 9.98 5.05
N GLY A 319 22.08 9.65 6.29
CA GLY A 319 20.67 9.68 6.71
C GLY A 319 20.04 11.07 6.58
N TRP A 320 20.76 12.11 7.01
CA TRP A 320 20.33 13.51 6.88
C TRP A 320 20.20 13.93 5.41
N PHE A 321 21.18 13.62 4.57
CA PHE A 321 21.14 13.91 3.14
C PHE A 321 19.96 13.20 2.44
N TRP A 322 19.69 11.95 2.81
CA TRP A 322 18.58 11.17 2.28
C TRP A 322 17.22 11.73 2.74
N PHE A 323 17.11 12.10 4.01
CA PHE A 323 15.91 12.72 4.58
C PHE A 323 15.62 14.10 3.97
N ASP A 324 16.65 14.94 3.78
CA ASP A 324 16.55 16.25 3.12
C ASP A 324 16.21 16.11 1.62
N GLY A 325 16.73 15.06 0.97
CA GLY A 325 16.34 14.68 -0.39
C GLY A 325 14.86 14.31 -0.52
N PHE A 326 14.30 13.64 0.49
CA PHE A 326 12.88 13.28 0.49
C PHE A 326 11.97 14.51 0.66
N GLN A 327 12.29 15.43 1.57
CA GLN A 327 11.49 16.64 1.78
C GLN A 327 11.51 17.58 0.57
N SER A 328 12.67 17.76 -0.08
CA SER A 328 12.80 18.63 -1.25
C SER A 328 12.02 18.15 -2.47
N ARG A 329 11.81 16.84 -2.63
CA ARG A 329 10.96 16.28 -3.70
C ARG A 329 9.50 16.72 -3.59
N ALA A 330 8.96 16.83 -2.37
CA ALA A 330 7.60 17.30 -2.16
C ALA A 330 7.43 18.80 -2.49
N ALA A 331 8.45 19.62 -2.21
CA ALA A 331 8.48 21.02 -2.64
C ALA A 331 8.58 21.14 -4.17
N ALA A 332 9.42 20.32 -4.80
CA ALA A 332 9.59 20.31 -6.26
C ALA A 332 8.29 19.91 -6.98
N MET A 333 7.56 18.92 -6.46
CA MET A 333 6.27 18.50 -7.01
C MET A 333 5.23 19.63 -6.95
N ARG A 334 5.12 20.30 -5.80
CA ARG A 334 4.20 21.43 -5.64
C ARG A 334 4.52 22.56 -6.61
N ALA A 335 5.80 22.88 -6.77
CA ALA A 335 6.24 23.93 -7.70
C ALA A 335 6.01 23.55 -9.18
N ALA A 336 6.26 22.30 -9.56
CA ALA A 336 6.00 21.81 -10.91
C ALA A 336 4.51 21.85 -11.26
N ARG A 337 3.63 21.41 -10.35
CA ARG A 337 2.18 21.50 -10.52
C ARG A 337 1.68 22.94 -10.60
N ALA A 338 2.19 23.82 -9.73
CA ALA A 338 1.84 25.23 -9.76
C ALA A 338 2.25 25.91 -11.09
N ALA A 339 3.43 25.57 -11.61
CA ALA A 339 3.90 26.07 -12.90
C ALA A 339 3.03 25.56 -14.06
N CYS A 340 2.71 24.26 -14.09
CA CYS A 340 1.84 23.70 -15.12
C CYS A 340 0.42 24.28 -15.08
N ALA A 341 -0.14 24.49 -13.87
CA ALA A 341 -1.46 25.07 -13.71
C ALA A 341 -1.55 26.55 -14.14
N ALA A 342 -0.47 27.32 -13.95
CA ALA A 342 -0.41 28.72 -14.37
C ALA A 342 -0.46 28.85 -15.90
N ASP A 343 0.16 27.92 -16.62
CA ASP A 343 0.28 27.94 -18.09
C ASP A 343 -0.75 27.03 -18.80
N GLY A 344 -1.65 26.40 -18.04
CA GLY A 344 -2.67 25.48 -18.59
C GLY A 344 -2.10 24.19 -19.18
N LEU A 345 -0.92 23.77 -18.74
CA LEU A 345 -0.20 22.60 -19.23
C LEU A 345 -0.56 21.35 -18.41
N LEU A 346 -0.57 20.18 -19.05
CA LEU A 346 -0.79 18.89 -18.39
C LEU A 346 0.56 18.33 -17.94
N LEU A 347 0.77 18.16 -16.63
CA LEU A 347 1.96 17.49 -16.10
C LEU A 347 1.89 15.99 -16.43
N LEU A 348 2.87 15.48 -17.17
CA LEU A 348 2.97 14.07 -17.50
C LEU A 348 3.62 13.30 -16.35
N ASP A 349 3.18 12.06 -16.16
CA ASP A 349 3.69 11.09 -15.18
C ASP A 349 3.61 11.52 -13.70
N ASP A 350 3.07 12.70 -13.40
CA ASP A 350 2.87 13.28 -12.05
C ASP A 350 4.11 13.09 -11.13
N THR A 351 5.30 13.14 -11.74
CA THR A 351 6.59 12.84 -11.11
C THR A 351 7.66 13.86 -11.53
N VAL A 352 8.59 14.14 -10.61
CA VAL A 352 9.77 14.98 -10.85
C VAL A 352 11.02 14.13 -10.57
N ALA A 353 11.99 14.17 -11.48
CA ALA A 353 13.24 13.43 -11.38
C ALA A 353 14.36 14.37 -10.93
N LEU A 354 15.19 13.96 -9.97
CA LEU A 354 16.32 14.77 -9.52
C LEU A 354 17.45 14.68 -10.55
N ALA A 355 17.78 15.81 -11.19
CA ALA A 355 18.83 15.89 -12.21
C ALA A 355 20.20 16.21 -11.60
N SER A 356 20.26 17.16 -10.65
CA SER A 356 21.53 17.51 -9.99
C SER A 356 21.36 18.13 -8.61
N VAL A 357 22.37 17.96 -7.76
CA VAL A 357 22.48 18.59 -6.43
C VAL A 357 23.80 19.35 -6.36
N ARG A 358 23.74 20.61 -5.93
CA ARG A 358 24.91 21.47 -5.69
C ARG A 358 24.72 22.23 -4.39
N LEU A 359 25.80 22.63 -3.73
CA LEU A 359 25.72 23.60 -2.64
C LEU A 359 25.56 25.00 -3.22
N GLY A 360 24.66 25.79 -2.64
CA GLY A 360 24.43 27.20 -2.92
C GLY A 360 24.33 27.98 -1.62
N ARG A 361 24.39 29.31 -1.69
CA ARG A 361 24.08 30.17 -0.55
C ARG A 361 22.81 30.96 -0.85
N ASP A 362 21.96 31.11 0.15
CA ASP A 362 20.82 32.01 0.07
C ASP A 362 21.26 33.47 0.23
N ASP A 363 20.34 34.42 0.03
CA ASP A 363 20.61 35.86 0.10
C ASP A 363 21.03 36.33 1.50
N GLU A 364 20.82 35.49 2.51
CA GLU A 364 21.24 35.70 3.91
C GLU A 364 22.59 35.03 4.23
N GLY A 365 23.25 34.42 3.23
CA GLY A 365 24.59 33.83 3.34
C GLY A 365 24.65 32.42 3.91
N ARG A 366 23.52 31.76 4.17
CA ARG A 366 23.46 30.40 4.72
C ARG A 366 23.68 29.37 3.61
N LEU A 367 24.43 28.30 3.90
CA LEU A 367 24.62 27.19 2.98
C LEU A 367 23.33 26.37 2.85
N ARG A 368 22.79 26.27 1.63
CA ARG A 368 21.62 25.45 1.29
C ARG A 368 21.91 24.55 0.10
N LEU A 369 21.18 23.44 0.00
CA LEU A 369 21.27 22.53 -1.14
C LEU A 369 20.42 23.05 -2.30
N ARG A 370 21.09 23.38 -3.40
CA ARG A 370 20.48 23.72 -4.68
C ARG A 370 20.23 22.46 -5.48
N ARG A 371 18.98 22.23 -5.88
CA ARG A 371 18.53 21.01 -6.56
C ARG A 371 17.84 21.36 -7.85
N THR A 372 18.22 20.68 -8.92
CA THR A 372 17.54 20.81 -10.22
C THR A 372 16.73 19.54 -10.45
N TYR A 373 15.46 19.70 -10.76
CA TYR A 373 14.54 18.63 -11.08
C TYR A 373 14.07 18.75 -12.52
N ASP A 374 14.04 17.63 -13.22
CA ASP A 374 13.47 17.54 -14.56
C ASP A 374 12.07 16.92 -14.46
N PHE A 375 11.14 17.45 -15.25
CA PHE A 375 9.78 16.95 -15.33
C PHE A 375 9.23 17.11 -16.73
N GLU A 376 8.18 16.37 -17.05
CA GLU A 376 7.61 16.36 -18.38
C GLU A 376 6.18 16.89 -18.37
N TYR A 377 5.79 17.55 -19.46
CA TYR A 377 4.49 18.17 -19.60
C TYR A 377 3.99 18.11 -21.05
N SER A 378 2.68 18.28 -21.23
CA SER A 378 2.01 18.37 -22.52
C SER A 378 1.22 19.67 -22.64
N ASP A 379 1.35 20.32 -23.79
CA ASP A 379 0.58 21.52 -24.19
C ASP A 379 -0.69 21.15 -24.96
N THR A 380 -0.70 20.03 -25.70
CA THR A 380 -1.83 19.61 -26.56
C THR A 380 -2.50 18.31 -26.12
N GLY A 381 -1.99 17.63 -25.09
CA GLY A 381 -2.46 16.33 -24.61
C GLY A 381 -1.89 15.11 -25.37
N ASP A 382 -1.21 15.32 -26.50
CA ASP A 382 -0.59 14.28 -27.34
C ASP A 382 0.90 14.55 -27.64
N ASN A 383 1.49 15.56 -26.97
CA ASN A 383 2.90 15.91 -27.11
C ASN A 383 3.64 15.82 -25.78
N ARG A 384 4.94 15.51 -25.80
CA ARG A 384 5.78 15.32 -24.61
C ARG A 384 6.94 16.31 -24.66
N ARG A 385 6.96 17.25 -23.71
CA ARG A 385 8.03 18.25 -23.56
C ARG A 385 8.64 18.15 -22.17
N THR A 386 9.91 18.54 -22.04
CA THR A 386 10.64 18.49 -20.77
C THR A 386 10.88 19.92 -20.27
N ALA A 387 10.69 20.13 -18.97
CA ALA A 387 10.98 21.37 -18.26
C ALA A 387 11.89 21.11 -17.05
N GLN A 388 12.55 22.16 -16.58
CA GLN A 388 13.45 22.10 -15.44
C GLN A 388 13.03 23.05 -14.33
N LEU A 389 13.11 22.57 -13.10
CA LEU A 389 12.79 23.31 -11.89
C LEU A 389 14.01 23.33 -10.97
N THR A 390 14.50 24.50 -10.60
CA THR A 390 15.62 24.66 -9.66
C THR A 390 15.14 25.20 -8.31
N LEU A 391 15.34 24.42 -7.26
CA LEU A 391 15.11 24.79 -5.87
C LEU A 391 16.43 25.13 -5.16
N LEU A 392 16.39 26.04 -4.19
CA LEU A 392 17.44 26.23 -3.18
C LEU A 392 16.84 25.99 -1.81
N GLY A 393 17.21 24.87 -1.18
CA GLY A 393 16.46 24.32 -0.05
C GLY A 393 15.06 23.91 -0.51
N ASP A 394 14.06 24.66 -0.06
CA ASP A 394 12.63 24.51 -0.32
C ASP A 394 12.05 25.62 -1.22
N GLN A 395 12.81 26.66 -1.52
CA GLN A 395 12.36 27.81 -2.31
C GLN A 395 12.66 27.65 -3.80
N LEU A 396 11.71 28.05 -4.65
CA LEU A 396 11.85 28.07 -6.10
C LEU A 396 12.67 29.27 -6.55
N ILE A 397 13.82 29.02 -7.17
CA ILE A 397 14.66 30.09 -7.74
C ILE A 397 14.41 30.25 -9.24
N ARG A 398 14.16 29.14 -9.95
CA ARG A 398 14.03 29.17 -11.42
C ARG A 398 13.15 28.03 -11.93
N SER A 399 12.20 28.34 -12.80
CA SER A 399 11.55 27.37 -13.70
C SER A 399 11.93 27.69 -15.15
N ARG A 400 12.15 26.66 -15.98
CA ARG A 400 12.50 26.78 -17.40
C ARG A 400 11.82 25.72 -18.24
#